data_AF-A0A8B3L1I3-F1
#
_entry.id   AF-A0A8B3L1I3-F1
#
_cell.length_a   1.000
_cell.length_b   1.000
_cell.length_c   1.000
_cell.angle_alpha   90.00
_cell.angle_beta   90.00
_cell.angle_gamma   90.00
#
_symmetry.space_group_name_H-M   'P 1'
#
loop_
_entity.id
_entity.type
_entity.pdbx_description
1 polymer ?
#
loop_
_entity_poly.entity_id
_entity_poly.type
_entity_poly.pdbx_seq_one_letter_code
_entity_poly.pdbx_strand_id
1 'polypeptide(L)'
;MPDVTRERVRDELLRMEEDCIHSGKAHFNASARWAVWNYVFGIPSVILSTAAGAAFFKDYPVAAGSMALCVAVLTSLMTFLKPGEKSADHKSSGDQYLALRNNSRVFREVELDNTPDAETVLTALKGFTTRRDELNQASPAFSDRDFKRARDGINAGEPKHAVDKGSHQ
;
A
#
# COMPACT_ATOMS: atom_id res chain seq x y z
N MET A 1 3.04 25.72 33.10
CA MET A 1 3.69 25.74 31.78
C MET A 1 3.32 24.43 31.10
N PRO A 2 2.98 24.42 29.81
CA PRO A 2 2.82 23.18 29.07
C PRO A 2 4.12 22.36 29.18
N ASP A 3 4.01 21.05 29.29
CA ASP A 3 5.17 20.16 29.28
C ASP A 3 5.77 20.16 27.87
N VAL A 4 6.85 20.92 27.67
CA VAL A 4 7.57 21.08 26.40
C VAL A 4 7.92 19.72 25.78
N THR A 5 8.12 18.68 26.59
CA THR A 5 8.40 17.32 26.11
C THR A 5 7.19 16.75 25.36
N ARG A 6 5.98 16.92 25.90
CA ARG A 6 4.74 16.41 25.30
C ARG A 6 4.39 17.14 24.02
N GLU A 7 4.59 18.45 23.97
CA GLU A 7 4.39 19.22 22.74
C GLU A 7 5.29 18.71 21.61
N ARG A 8 6.59 18.50 21.90
CA ARG A 8 7.52 17.95 20.92
C ARG A 8 7.16 16.52 20.47
N VAL A 9 6.68 15.69 21.40
CA VAL A 9 6.21 14.32 21.08
C VAL A 9 4.95 14.37 20.21
N ARG A 10 4.01 15.27 20.52
CA ARG A 10 2.80 15.49 19.73
C ARG A 10 3.13 15.89 18.29
N ASP A 11 4.05 16.84 18.12
CA ASP A 11 4.50 17.29 16.80
C ASP A 11 5.17 16.16 16.00
N GLU A 12 5.97 15.33 16.66
CA GLU A 12 6.63 14.20 16.01
C GLU A 12 5.63 13.11 15.60
N LEU A 13 4.62 12.83 16.41
CA LEU A 13 3.54 11.91 16.06
C LEU A 13 2.71 12.45 14.88
N LEU A 14 2.44 13.75 14.82
CA LEU A 14 1.79 14.40 13.68
C LEU A 14 2.57 14.18 12.37
N ARG A 15 3.89 14.42 12.40
CA ARG A 15 4.77 14.17 11.23
C ARG A 15 4.76 12.69 10.83
N MET A 16 4.84 11.79 11.80
CA MET A 16 4.78 10.36 11.54
C MET A 16 3.45 9.94 10.91
N GLU A 17 2.33 10.49 11.37
CA GLU A 17 1.01 10.23 10.78
C GLU A 17 0.91 10.72 9.34
N GLU A 18 1.51 11.88 9.03
CA GLU A 18 1.62 12.43 7.68
C GLU A 18 2.45 11.51 6.78
N ASP A 19 3.65 11.12 7.22
CA ASP A 19 4.52 10.22 6.47
C ASP A 19 3.84 8.86 6.21
N CYS A 20 3.18 8.30 7.23
CA CYS A 20 2.49 7.02 7.12
C CYS A 20 1.31 7.08 6.16
N ILE A 21 0.55 8.19 6.12
CA ILE A 21 -0.57 8.28 5.18
C ILE A 21 -0.09 8.36 3.73
N HIS A 22 0.98 9.11 3.47
CA HIS A 22 1.56 9.22 2.13
C HIS A 22 2.14 7.88 1.67
N SER A 23 2.94 7.23 2.51
CA SER A 23 3.53 5.91 2.23
C SER A 23 2.45 4.83 2.06
N GLY A 24 1.50 4.75 2.99
CA GLY A 24 0.43 3.75 2.94
C GLY A 24 -0.43 3.88 1.67
N LYS A 25 -0.82 5.11 1.31
CA LYS A 25 -1.58 5.35 0.08
C LYS A 25 -0.77 5.07 -1.18
N ALA A 26 0.53 5.38 -1.21
CA ALA A 26 1.40 5.05 -2.33
C ALA A 26 1.49 3.52 -2.53
N HIS A 27 1.60 2.77 -1.44
CA HIS A 27 1.55 1.31 -1.45
C HIS A 27 0.21 0.77 -1.99
N PHE A 28 -0.94 1.33 -1.58
CA PHE A 28 -2.22 0.93 -2.16
C PHE A 28 -2.33 1.23 -3.66
N ASN A 29 -1.79 2.36 -4.13
CA ASN A 29 -1.74 2.69 -5.55
C ASN A 29 -0.86 1.70 -6.33
N ALA A 30 0.31 1.33 -5.78
CA ALA A 30 1.20 0.34 -6.37
C ALA A 30 0.55 -1.05 -6.40
N SER A 31 -0.16 -1.43 -5.33
CA SER A 31 -0.94 -2.67 -5.25
C SER A 31 -1.98 -2.74 -6.38
N ALA A 32 -2.81 -1.69 -6.52
CA ALA A 32 -3.81 -1.62 -7.59
C ALA A 32 -3.17 -1.70 -8.99
N ARG A 33 -2.03 -1.05 -9.21
CA ARG A 33 -1.28 -1.11 -10.48
C ARG A 33 -0.82 -2.53 -10.78
N TRP A 34 -0.26 -3.24 -9.81
CA TRP A 34 0.18 -4.63 -10.00
C TRP A 34 -0.98 -5.60 -10.17
N ALA A 35 -2.12 -5.37 -9.52
CA ALA A 35 -3.34 -6.12 -9.76
C ALA A 35 -3.81 -6.01 -11.22
N VAL A 36 -3.77 -4.80 -11.80
CA VAL A 36 -4.07 -4.59 -13.22
C VAL A 36 -3.13 -5.41 -14.11
N TRP A 37 -1.83 -5.40 -13.86
CA TRP A 37 -0.87 -6.22 -14.62
C TRP A 37 -1.15 -7.71 -14.51
N ASN A 38 -1.55 -8.20 -13.34
CA ASN A 38 -1.93 -9.59 -13.15
C ASN A 38 -3.11 -9.97 -14.06
N TYR A 39 -4.13 -9.11 -14.15
CA TYR A 39 -5.27 -9.35 -15.05
C TYR A 39 -4.93 -9.19 -16.52
N VAL A 40 -4.08 -8.21 -16.88
CA VAL A 40 -3.64 -7.97 -18.26
C VAL A 40 -2.91 -9.17 -18.85
N PHE A 41 -2.15 -9.92 -18.05
CA PHE A 41 -1.49 -11.15 -18.53
C PHE A 41 -2.36 -12.40 -18.34
N GLY A 42 -3.05 -12.51 -17.20
CA GLY A 42 -3.81 -13.70 -16.84
C GLY A 42 -5.03 -13.93 -17.73
N ILE A 43 -5.84 -12.89 -17.97
CA ILE A 43 -7.10 -13.04 -18.70
C ILE A 43 -6.85 -13.44 -20.17
N PRO A 44 -5.97 -12.76 -20.93
CA PRO A 44 -5.68 -13.18 -22.31
C PRO A 44 -5.03 -14.56 -22.38
N SER A 45 -4.18 -14.92 -21.40
CA SER A 45 -3.57 -16.26 -21.35
C SER A 45 -4.63 -17.36 -21.25
N VAL A 46 -5.64 -17.20 -20.38
CA VAL A 46 -6.74 -18.16 -20.25
C VAL A 46 -7.54 -18.27 -21.54
N ILE A 47 -7.94 -17.13 -22.12
CA ILE A 47 -8.74 -17.10 -23.37
C ILE A 47 -7.98 -17.78 -24.52
N LEU A 48 -6.71 -17.42 -24.73
CA LEU A 48 -5.89 -17.98 -25.80
C LEU A 48 -5.61 -19.46 -25.59
N SER A 49 -5.40 -19.90 -24.36
CA SER A 49 -5.19 -21.32 -24.04
C SER A 49 -6.43 -22.16 -24.38
N THR A 50 -7.61 -21.69 -23.99
CA THR A 50 -8.88 -22.34 -24.36
C THR A 50 -9.09 -22.35 -25.87
N ALA A 51 -8.82 -21.24 -26.56
CA ALA A 51 -8.95 -21.14 -28.01
C ALA A 51 -7.94 -22.03 -28.76
N ALA A 52 -6.70 -22.13 -28.28
CA ALA A 52 -5.68 -23.01 -28.83
C ALA A 52 -6.09 -24.48 -28.76
N GLY A 53 -6.61 -24.91 -27.60
CA GLY A 53 -7.16 -26.26 -27.43
C GLY A 53 -8.27 -26.56 -28.44
N ALA A 54 -9.25 -25.65 -28.57
CA ALA A 54 -10.34 -25.80 -29.54
C ALA A 54 -9.85 -25.82 -31.00
N ALA A 55 -8.83 -25.03 -31.34
CA ALA A 55 -8.25 -24.99 -32.68
C ALA A 55 -7.52 -26.30 -33.05
N PHE A 56 -6.84 -26.94 -32.09
CA PHE A 56 -6.26 -28.27 -32.31
C PHE A 56 -7.33 -29.33 -32.64
N PHE A 57 -8.49 -29.31 -31.95
CA PHE A 57 -9.59 -30.24 -32.24
C PHE A 57 -10.30 -30.01 -33.58
N LYS A 58 -10.11 -28.83 -34.20
CA LYS A 58 -10.69 -28.48 -35.50
C LYS A 58 -9.67 -28.49 -36.64
N ASP A 59 -8.51 -29.13 -36.44
CA ASP A 59 -7.42 -29.23 -37.42
C ASP A 59 -6.90 -27.87 -37.94
N TYR A 60 -6.79 -26.87 -37.04
CA TYR A 60 -6.13 -25.59 -37.32
C TYR A 60 -4.76 -25.47 -36.63
N PRO A 61 -3.75 -26.28 -37.01
CA PRO A 61 -2.51 -26.42 -36.25
C PRO A 61 -1.66 -25.15 -36.19
N VAL A 62 -1.62 -24.35 -37.26
CA VAL A 62 -0.85 -23.09 -37.29
C VAL A 62 -1.45 -22.06 -36.34
N ALA A 63 -2.78 -21.93 -36.33
CA ALA A 63 -3.48 -21.02 -35.42
C ALA A 63 -3.34 -21.49 -33.96
N ALA A 64 -3.51 -22.79 -33.71
CA ALA A 64 -3.34 -23.38 -32.40
C ALA A 64 -1.92 -23.19 -31.83
N GLY A 65 -0.89 -23.46 -32.65
CA GLY A 65 0.51 -23.25 -32.29
C GLY A 65 0.83 -21.78 -31.99
N SER A 66 0.32 -20.85 -32.80
CA SER A 66 0.51 -19.41 -32.58
C SER A 66 -0.09 -18.94 -31.25
N MET A 67 -1.32 -19.37 -30.95
CA MET A 67 -1.97 -19.05 -29.67
C MET A 67 -1.23 -19.67 -28.50
N ALA A 68 -0.78 -20.93 -28.62
CA ALA A 68 0.00 -21.60 -27.58
C ALA A 68 1.33 -20.88 -27.28
N LEU A 69 2.02 -20.38 -28.31
CA LEU A 69 3.23 -19.57 -28.12
C LEU A 69 2.94 -18.26 -27.38
N CYS A 70 1.84 -17.57 -27.73
CA CYS A 70 1.42 -16.37 -26.99
C CYS A 70 1.10 -16.68 -25.52
N VAL A 71 0.40 -17.77 -25.23
CA VAL A 71 0.12 -18.25 -23.86
C VAL A 71 1.41 -18.51 -23.10
N ALA A 72 2.39 -19.16 -23.73
CA ALA A 72 3.69 -19.42 -23.11
C ALA A 72 4.39 -18.11 -22.71
N VAL A 73 4.44 -17.11 -23.60
CA VAL A 73 5.02 -15.79 -23.29
C VAL A 73 4.29 -15.10 -22.13
N LEU A 74 2.96 -15.03 -22.16
CA LEU A 74 2.17 -14.40 -21.10
C LEU A 74 2.36 -15.09 -19.75
N THR A 75 2.41 -16.43 -19.76
CA THR A 75 2.62 -17.23 -18.54
C THR A 75 4.02 -17.04 -17.99
N SER A 76 5.05 -17.05 -18.85
CA SER A 76 6.42 -16.74 -18.43
C SER A 76 6.54 -15.34 -17.84
N LEU A 77 5.85 -14.34 -18.41
CA LEU A 77 5.81 -12.98 -17.84
C LEU A 77 5.14 -12.96 -16.46
N MET A 78 4.04 -13.70 -16.26
CA MET A 78 3.41 -13.82 -14.93
C MET A 78 4.35 -14.46 -13.90
N THR A 79 5.01 -15.57 -14.26
CA THR A 79 5.94 -16.27 -13.36
C THR A 79 7.19 -15.43 -13.06
N PHE A 80 7.71 -14.68 -14.03
CA PHE A 80 8.90 -13.84 -13.86
C PHE A 80 8.59 -12.55 -13.09
N LEU A 81 7.54 -11.82 -13.48
CA LEU A 81 7.22 -10.52 -12.90
C LEU A 81 6.49 -10.63 -11.56
N LYS A 82 5.82 -11.77 -11.31
CA LYS A 82 5.03 -12.06 -10.11
C LYS A 82 4.05 -10.93 -9.74
N PRO A 83 3.21 -10.45 -10.68
CA PRO A 83 2.37 -9.28 -10.45
C PRO A 83 1.36 -9.48 -9.31
N GLY A 84 0.81 -10.70 -9.14
CA GLY A 84 -0.07 -11.04 -8.02
C GLY A 84 0.62 -10.93 -6.66
N GLU A 85 1.83 -11.48 -6.51
CA GLU A 85 2.63 -11.39 -5.27
C GLU A 85 2.94 -9.92 -4.95
N LYS A 86 3.45 -9.16 -5.92
CA LYS A 86 3.74 -7.72 -5.73
C LYS A 86 2.51 -6.92 -5.33
N SER A 87 1.35 -7.23 -5.91
CA SER A 87 0.09 -6.61 -5.52
C SER A 87 -0.23 -6.87 -4.04
N ALA A 88 -0.06 -8.11 -3.57
CA ALA A 88 -0.31 -8.49 -2.20
C ALA A 88 0.71 -7.87 -1.23
N ASP A 89 2.00 -7.88 -1.58
CA ASP A 89 3.07 -7.30 -0.77
C ASP A 89 2.86 -5.79 -0.56
N HIS A 90 2.56 -5.05 -1.64
CA HIS A 90 2.25 -3.64 -1.52
C HIS A 90 0.97 -3.40 -0.71
N LYS A 91 -0.07 -4.23 -0.85
CA LYS A 91 -1.28 -4.11 -0.01
C LYS A 91 -0.94 -4.28 1.46
N SER A 92 -0.17 -5.32 1.79
CA SER A 92 0.28 -5.62 3.16
C SER A 92 1.07 -4.46 3.77
N SER A 93 2.05 -3.90 3.03
CA SER A 93 2.76 -2.69 3.48
C SER A 93 1.81 -1.52 3.70
N GLY A 94 0.86 -1.28 2.78
CA GLY A 94 -0.14 -0.23 2.92
C GLY A 94 -0.99 -0.38 4.19
N ASP A 95 -1.45 -1.59 4.47
CA ASP A 95 -2.23 -1.91 5.67
C ASP A 95 -1.40 -1.69 6.95
N GLN A 96 -0.11 -2.04 6.93
CA GLN A 96 0.77 -1.85 8.08
C GLN A 96 1.09 -0.37 8.36
N TYR A 97 1.31 0.46 7.33
CA TYR A 97 1.46 1.91 7.52
C TYR A 97 0.17 2.55 8.05
N LEU A 98 -0.99 2.11 7.56
CA LEU A 98 -2.28 2.59 8.06
C LEU A 98 -2.48 2.21 9.53
N ALA A 99 -2.12 0.99 9.92
CA ALA A 99 -2.16 0.55 11.31
C ALA A 99 -1.23 1.41 12.20
N LEU A 100 0.01 1.66 11.76
CA LEU A 100 0.95 2.52 12.49
C LEU A 100 0.39 3.94 12.67
N ARG A 101 -0.13 4.54 11.60
CA ARG A 101 -0.79 5.86 11.65
C ARG A 101 -1.95 5.89 12.64
N ASN A 102 -2.79 4.87 12.64
CA ASN A 102 -3.95 4.83 13.52
C ASN A 102 -3.52 4.69 14.97
N ASN A 103 -2.53 3.84 15.26
CA ASN A 103 -2.00 3.65 16.60
C ASN A 103 -1.32 4.93 17.12
N SER A 104 -0.51 5.60 16.29
CA SER A 104 0.13 6.87 16.66
C SER A 104 -0.91 7.97 16.90
N ARG A 105 -1.97 8.02 16.09
CA ARG A 105 -3.09 8.97 16.27
C ARG A 105 -3.84 8.73 17.57
N VAL A 106 -4.20 7.48 17.87
CA VAL A 106 -4.90 7.13 19.11
C VAL A 106 -4.04 7.47 20.32
N PHE A 107 -2.74 7.14 20.28
CA PHE A 107 -1.83 7.52 21.34
C PHE A 107 -1.76 9.05 21.51
N ARG A 108 -1.61 9.81 20.41
CA ARG A 108 -1.55 11.28 20.45
C ARG A 108 -2.82 11.93 21.00
N GLU A 109 -3.99 11.45 20.56
CA GLU A 109 -5.29 12.08 20.88
C GLU A 109 -5.85 11.65 22.22
N VAL A 110 -5.56 10.43 22.68
CA VAL A 110 -6.21 9.82 23.84
C VAL A 110 -5.23 9.54 24.97
N GLU A 111 -4.04 9.02 24.68
CA GLU A 111 -3.14 8.49 25.72
C GLU A 111 -2.08 9.51 26.16
N LEU A 112 -1.66 10.40 25.25
CA LEU A 112 -0.53 11.30 25.48
C LEU A 112 -0.76 12.22 26.68
N ASP A 113 -1.95 12.80 26.83
CA ASP A 113 -2.26 13.70 27.95
C ASP A 113 -2.60 12.94 29.25
N ASN A 114 -2.97 11.66 29.15
CA ASN A 114 -3.31 10.80 30.29
C ASN A 114 -2.11 10.02 30.84
N THR A 115 -1.00 9.96 30.11
CA THR A 115 0.23 9.28 30.56
C THR A 115 0.94 10.16 31.58
N PRO A 116 1.13 9.74 32.84
CA PRO A 116 1.59 10.65 33.90
C PRO A 116 3.08 11.00 33.80
N ASP A 117 3.92 10.06 33.36
CA ASP A 117 5.37 10.19 33.36
C ASP A 117 5.96 10.37 31.95
N ALA A 118 6.99 11.23 31.85
CA ALA A 118 7.66 11.54 30.59
C ALA A 118 8.44 10.34 30.01
N GLU A 119 8.90 9.42 30.86
CA GLU A 119 9.67 8.25 30.44
C GLU A 119 8.81 7.27 29.62
N THR A 120 7.57 7.01 30.05
CA THR A 120 6.60 6.19 29.32
C THR A 120 6.23 6.83 27.99
N VAL A 121 6.04 8.16 27.95
CA VAL A 121 5.77 8.89 26.70
C VAL A 121 6.93 8.73 25.71
N LEU A 122 8.17 8.89 26.15
CA LEU A 122 9.36 8.73 25.30
C LEU A 122 9.54 7.27 24.84
N THR A 123 9.22 6.31 25.70
CA THR A 123 9.26 4.88 25.38
C THR A 123 8.24 4.53 24.30
N ALA A 124 7.02 5.05 24.38
CA ALA A 124 5.98 4.87 23.36
C ALA A 124 6.41 5.48 22.01
N LEU A 125 6.92 6.71 22.01
CA LEU A 125 7.45 7.36 20.79
C LEU A 125 8.58 6.54 20.14
N LYS A 126 9.50 6.00 20.95
CA LYS A 126 10.56 5.11 20.46
C LYS A 126 9.98 3.84 19.85
N GLY A 127 8.95 3.25 20.45
CA GLY A 127 8.23 2.10 19.90
C GLY A 127 7.65 2.37 18.50
N PHE A 128 6.97 3.52 18.33
CA PHE A 128 6.45 3.92 17.02
C PHE A 128 7.56 4.16 15.98
N THR A 129 8.66 4.79 16.39
CA THR A 129 9.81 5.06 15.52
C THR A 129 10.46 3.75 15.05
N THR A 130 10.74 2.83 15.98
CA THR A 130 11.26 1.50 15.65
C THR A 130 10.34 0.78 14.67
N ARG A 131 9.03 0.80 14.93
CA ARG A 131 8.06 0.16 14.05
C ARG A 131 8.06 0.78 12.64
N ARG A 132 8.16 2.10 12.53
CA ARG A 132 8.27 2.80 11.24
C ARG A 132 9.53 2.36 10.49
N ASP A 133 10.67 2.27 11.18
CA ASP A 133 11.94 1.90 10.55
C ASP A 133 11.92 0.45 10.06
N GLU A 134 11.34 -0.47 10.83
CA GLU A 134 11.06 -1.84 10.40
C GLU A 134 10.18 -1.89 9.14
N LEU A 135 9.12 -1.07 9.09
CA LEU A 135 8.24 -0.99 7.93
C LEU A 135 8.95 -0.43 6.71
N ASN A 136 9.75 0.62 6.87
CA ASN A 136 10.54 1.19 5.80
C ASN A 136 11.53 0.17 5.23
N GLN A 137 12.15 -0.64 6.09
CA GLN A 137 13.09 -1.68 5.67
C GLN A 137 12.42 -2.88 4.99
N ALA A 138 11.26 -3.30 5.48
CA ALA A 138 10.56 -4.48 4.96
C ALA A 138 9.72 -4.21 3.71
N SER A 139 9.35 -2.95 3.46
CA SER A 139 8.42 -2.59 2.38
C SER A 139 9.09 -2.57 1.01
N PRO A 140 8.43 -3.10 -0.04
CA PRO A 140 8.93 -2.99 -1.41
C PRO A 140 8.85 -1.53 -1.90
N ALA A 141 9.82 -1.11 -2.71
CA ALA A 141 9.81 0.21 -3.32
C ALA A 141 8.60 0.38 -4.27
N PHE A 142 7.89 1.51 -4.13
CA PHE A 142 6.85 1.94 -5.08
C PHE A 142 7.40 2.97 -6.06
N SER A 143 6.66 3.27 -7.14
CA SER A 143 7.09 4.24 -8.14
C SER A 143 6.71 5.68 -7.76
N ASP A 144 7.43 6.66 -8.31
CA ASP A 144 7.09 8.09 -8.16
C ASP A 144 5.65 8.41 -8.59
N ARG A 145 5.13 7.68 -9.57
CA ARG A 145 3.74 7.85 -10.02
C ARG A 145 2.74 7.44 -8.93
N ASP A 146 3.03 6.35 -8.22
CA ASP A 146 2.17 5.87 -7.13
C ASP A 146 2.17 6.87 -5.96
N PHE A 147 3.34 7.45 -5.66
CA PHE A 147 3.50 8.49 -4.64
C PHE A 147 2.82 9.81 -5.02
N LYS A 148 3.05 10.32 -6.23
CA LYS A 148 2.40 11.56 -6.71
C LYS A 148 0.88 11.41 -6.67
N ARG A 149 0.34 10.30 -7.15
CA ARG A 149 -1.09 10.00 -7.07
C ARG A 149 -1.60 9.96 -5.63
N ALA A 150 -0.83 9.39 -4.71
CA ALA A 150 -1.18 9.36 -3.30
C ALA A 150 -1.24 10.76 -2.70
N ARG A 151 -0.19 11.56 -2.91
CA ARG A 151 -0.13 12.96 -2.47
C ARG A 151 -1.29 13.79 -3.02
N ASP A 152 -1.58 13.66 -4.31
CA ASP A 152 -2.64 14.45 -4.95
C ASP A 152 -4.03 14.06 -4.37
N GLY A 153 -4.29 12.78 -4.11
CA GLY A 153 -5.52 12.33 -3.44
C GLY A 153 -5.62 12.77 -1.97
N ILE A 154 -4.50 12.76 -1.24
CA ILE A 154 -4.44 13.26 0.14
C ILE A 154 -4.73 14.77 0.18
N ASN A 155 -4.12 15.54 -0.71
CA ASN A 155 -4.35 16.98 -0.85
C ASN A 155 -5.80 17.31 -1.23
N ALA A 156 -6.45 16.44 -2.02
CA ALA A 156 -7.87 16.55 -2.34
C ALA A 156 -8.80 16.25 -1.15
N GLY A 157 -8.27 15.78 -0.02
CA GLY A 157 -9.02 15.54 1.21
C GLY A 157 -9.65 14.16 1.33
N GLU A 158 -9.21 13.16 0.55
CA GLU A 158 -9.62 11.76 0.71
C GLU A 158 -9.54 11.23 2.16
N PRO A 159 -8.54 11.61 2.98
CA PRO A 159 -8.41 11.10 4.35
C PRO A 159 -9.36 11.72 5.38
N LYS A 160 -10.08 12.81 5.03
CA LYS A 160 -10.84 13.60 6.01
C LYS A 160 -12.09 12.83 6.44
N HIS A 161 -12.27 12.63 7.75
CA HIS A 161 -13.49 12.03 8.27
C HIS A 161 -14.63 13.04 8.32
N ALA A 162 -15.88 12.56 8.31
CA ALA A 162 -17.05 13.43 8.40
C ALA A 162 -17.08 14.22 9.72
N VAL A 163 -16.60 13.59 10.81
CA VAL A 163 -16.48 14.22 12.14
C VAL A 163 -15.51 15.40 12.14
N ASP A 164 -14.47 15.37 11.29
CA ASP A 164 -13.47 16.44 11.18
C ASP A 164 -14.01 17.67 10.43
N LYS A 165 -15.15 17.55 9.74
CA LYS A 165 -15.80 18.65 9.02
C LYS A 165 -16.74 19.46 9.92
N GLY A 166 -17.15 18.92 11.07
CA GLY A 166 -18.16 19.50 11.96
C GLY A 166 -17.61 20.33 13.13
N SER A 167 -16.32 20.32 13.38
CA SER A 167 -15.65 21.00 14.51
C SER A 167 -15.30 22.47 14.27
N HIS A 168 -15.84 23.08 13.21
CA HIS A 168 -15.65 24.50 12.86
C HIS A 168 -16.98 25.31 12.77
N GLN A 169 -18.01 24.93 13.53
CA GLN A 169 -19.20 25.77 13.73
C GLN A 169 -19.27 26.31 15.15
#